data_AF-T2JK96-F1
#
_entry.id   AF-T2JK96-F1
#
_cell.length_a   1.000
_cell.length_b   1.000
_cell.length_c   1.000
_cell.angle_alpha   90.00
_cell.angle_beta   90.00
_cell.angle_gamma   90.00
#
_symmetry.space_group_name_H-M   'P 1'
#
loop_
_entity.id
_entity.type
_entity.pdbx_description
1 polymer ?
#
loop_
_entity_poly.entity_id
_entity_poly.type
_entity_poly.pdbx_seq_one_letter_code
_entity_poly.pdbx_strand_id
1 'polypeptide(L)'
;MARLYDTWDCIKRINYNPDGSMKEKWKNTLLESGMSPSEIYSLEQQKMNEVRLFEEREQRYIERYGIPFSEWEKQGRMSQAELESRQRKAIRNGEEISSLPMDIDPDDYYDQVGS
;
A
#
# COMPACT_ATOMS: atom_id res chain seq x y z
N MET A 1 -4.73 3.79 -4.82
CA MET A 1 -3.38 3.19 -4.80
C MET A 1 -2.65 3.77 -3.60
N ALA A 2 -2.15 2.92 -2.70
CA ALA A 2 -1.40 3.40 -1.54
C ALA A 2 -0.10 4.05 -2.00
N ARG A 3 0.37 5.09 -1.31
CA ARG A 3 1.72 5.62 -1.51
C ARG A 3 2.65 4.99 -0.50
N LEU A 4 3.93 4.82 -0.86
CA LEU A 4 4.93 4.37 0.11
C LEU A 4 4.96 5.28 1.35
N TYR A 5 4.78 6.59 1.14
CA TYR A 5 4.65 7.60 2.20
C TYR A 5 3.60 7.26 3.28
N ASP A 6 2.50 6.61 2.90
CA ASP A 6 1.42 6.24 3.83
C ASP A 6 1.86 5.15 4.82
N THR A 7 2.91 4.40 4.49
CA THR A 7 3.48 3.35 5.34
C THR A 7 4.64 3.83 6.22
N TRP A 8 5.10 5.07 6.03
CA TRP A 8 6.22 5.61 6.77
C TRP A 8 5.87 5.93 8.22
N ASP A 9 6.84 5.67 9.10
CA ASP A 9 6.83 6.14 10.48
C ASP A 9 6.87 7.68 10.58
N CYS A 10 6.57 8.20 11.78
CA CYS A 10 6.51 9.64 12.03
C CYS A 10 7.85 10.35 11.77
N ILE A 11 8.98 9.69 12.04
CA ILE A 11 10.33 10.25 11.86
C ILE A 11 10.59 10.48 10.37
N LYS A 12 10.30 9.49 9.53
CA LYS A 12 10.46 9.59 8.07
C LYS A 12 9.58 10.70 7.50
N ARG A 13 8.32 10.83 7.94
CA ARG A 13 7.42 11.89 7.46
C ARG A 13 7.86 13.29 7.89
N ILE A 14 8.50 13.42 9.04
CA ILE A 14 9.09 14.68 9.49
C ILE A 14 10.27 15.06 8.58
N ASN A 15 11.12 14.10 8.22
CA ASN A 15 12.40 14.34 7.57
C ASN A 15 12.38 14.35 6.03
N TYR A 16 11.42 13.65 5.41
CA TYR A 16 11.32 13.49 3.96
C TYR A 16 9.99 13.98 3.41
N ASN A 17 9.99 14.33 2.13
CA ASN A 17 8.81 14.62 1.34
C ASN A 17 8.21 13.32 0.77
N PRO A 18 6.94 13.35 0.31
CA PRO A 18 6.28 12.16 -0.24
C PRO A 18 6.99 11.52 -1.45
N ASP A 19 7.76 12.29 -2.22
CA ASP A 19 8.56 11.82 -3.36
C ASP A 19 9.91 11.20 -2.96
N GLY A 20 10.21 11.16 -1.66
CA GLY A 20 11.47 10.64 -1.14
C GLY A 20 12.60 11.67 -1.08
N SER A 21 12.39 12.91 -1.55
CA SER A 21 13.37 13.98 -1.37
C SER A 21 13.49 14.36 0.10
N MET A 22 14.68 14.77 0.51
CA MET A 22 14.99 15.10 1.89
C MET A 22 14.70 16.58 2.16
N LYS A 23 14.05 16.90 3.28
CA LYS A 23 13.81 18.29 3.65
C LYS A 23 15.11 18.97 4.06
N GLU A 24 15.25 20.26 3.70
CA GLU A 24 16.44 21.07 4.01
C GLU A 24 16.80 21.06 5.51
N LYS A 25 15.81 21.14 6.40
CA LYS A 25 16.05 21.08 7.85
C LYS A 25 16.78 19.78 8.25
N TRP A 26 16.42 18.65 7.64
CA TRP A 26 17.07 17.37 7.93
C TRP A 26 18.47 17.28 7.31
N LYS A 27 18.66 17.82 6.09
CA LYS A 27 19.99 17.95 5.49
C LYS A 27 20.95 18.73 6.40
N ASN A 28 20.49 19.86 6.95
CA ASN A 28 21.29 20.68 7.87
C ASN A 28 21.62 19.93 9.16
N THR A 29 20.66 19.22 9.76
CA THR A 29 20.92 18.40 10.96
C THR A 29 21.97 17.30 10.69
N LEU A 30 21.94 16.67 9.51
CA LEU A 30 22.93 15.66 9.14
C LEU A 30 24.33 16.28 8.93
N LEU A 31 24.41 17.46 8.31
CA LEU A 31 25.67 18.20 8.18
C LEU A 31 26.24 18.58 9.55
N GLU A 32 25.41 19.09 10.46
CA GLU A 32 25.80 19.42 11.84
C GLU A 32 26.29 18.19 12.62
N SER A 33 25.75 17.00 12.30
CA SER A 33 26.19 15.73 12.89
C SER A 33 27.51 15.19 12.32
N GLY A 34 28.10 15.88 11.33
CA GLY A 34 29.38 15.54 10.72
C GLY A 34 29.28 14.66 9.47
N MET A 35 28.09 14.46 8.92
CA MET A 35 27.91 13.71 7.66
C MET A 35 28.33 14.57 6.47
N SER A 36 29.02 13.97 5.49
CA SER A 36 29.44 14.70 4.30
C SER A 36 28.25 14.99 3.36
N PRO A 37 28.30 16.09 2.58
CA PRO A 37 27.27 16.39 1.59
C PRO A 37 27.02 15.25 0.59
N SER A 38 28.07 14.52 0.20
CA SER A 38 27.98 13.36 -0.70
C SER A 38 27.20 12.19 -0.08
N GLU A 39 27.39 11.92 1.21
CA GLU A 39 26.64 10.88 1.92
C GLU A 39 25.17 11.26 2.06
N ILE A 40 24.88 12.52 2.40
CA ILE A 40 23.50 13.04 2.49
C ILE A 40 22.79 12.91 1.14
N TYR A 41 23.47 13.27 0.05
CA TYR A 41 22.94 13.11 -1.30
C TYR A 41 22.67 11.63 -1.63
N SER A 42 23.59 10.73 -1.26
CA SER A 42 23.41 9.29 -1.46
C SER A 42 22.18 8.75 -0.72
N LEU A 43 21.97 9.17 0.54
CA LEU A 43 20.78 8.80 1.33
C LEU A 43 19.48 9.32 0.71
N GLU A 44 19.48 10.56 0.22
CA GLU A 44 18.33 11.13 -0.50
C GLU A 44 18.02 10.32 -1.76
N GLN A 45 19.03 10.01 -2.58
CA GLN A 45 18.86 9.20 -3.79
C GLN A 45 18.36 7.79 -3.48
N GLN A 46 18.86 7.16 -2.42
CA GLN A 46 18.36 5.86 -1.98
C GLN A 46 16.87 5.92 -1.62
N LYS A 47 16.44 6.97 -0.90
CA LYS A 47 15.06 7.13 -0.49
C LYS A 47 14.11 7.41 -1.66
N MET A 48 14.53 8.26 -2.60
CA MET A 48 13.79 8.52 -3.84
C MET A 48 13.64 7.25 -4.68
N ASN A 49 14.69 6.43 -4.79
CA ASN A 49 14.61 5.14 -5.48
C ASN A 49 13.65 4.17 -4.79
N GLU A 50 13.58 4.15 -3.46
CA GLU A 50 12.62 3.33 -2.71
C GLU A 50 11.17 3.70 -3.08
N VAL A 51 10.85 5.00 -3.12
CA VAL A 51 9.54 5.51 -3.53
C VAL A 51 9.23 5.09 -4.96
N ARG A 52 10.16 5.35 -5.89
CA ARG A 52 10.00 4.99 -7.30
C ARG A 52 9.75 3.50 -7.50
N LEU A 53 10.56 2.63 -6.90
CA LEU A 53 10.41 1.18 -7.03
C LEU A 53 9.08 0.66 -6.46
N PHE A 54 8.59 1.30 -5.39
CA PHE A 54 7.27 0.99 -4.84
C PHE A 54 6.16 1.35 -5.84
N GLU A 55 6.19 2.57 -6.39
CA GLU A 55 5.20 3.03 -7.38
C GLU A 55 5.23 2.18 -8.66
N GLU A 56 6.42 1.86 -9.18
CA GLU A 56 6.60 0.96 -10.32
C GLU A 56 6.03 -0.44 -10.03
N ARG A 57 6.13 -0.94 -8.79
CA ARG A 57 5.52 -2.23 -8.40
C ARG A 57 4.01 -2.15 -8.34
N GLU A 58 3.45 -1.12 -7.73
CA GLU A 58 2.00 -0.92 -7.66
C GLU A 58 1.40 -0.87 -9.08
N GLN A 59 2.02 -0.11 -9.98
CA GLN A 59 1.57 0.06 -11.36
C GLN A 59 1.63 -1.26 -12.14
N ARG A 60 2.72 -2.03 -12.02
CA ARG A 60 2.82 -3.37 -12.63
C ARG A 60 1.70 -4.32 -12.19
N TYR A 61 1.26 -4.21 -10.93
CA TYR A 61 0.14 -5.02 -10.43
C TYR A 61 -1.20 -4.54 -10.98
N ILE A 62 -1.41 -3.23 -11.09
CA ILE A 62 -2.61 -2.66 -11.74
C ILE A 62 -2.71 -3.16 -13.20
N GLU A 63 -1.61 -3.08 -13.95
CA GLU A 63 -1.57 -3.50 -15.36
C GLU A 63 -1.83 -5.00 -15.53
N ARG A 64 -1.32 -5.83 -14.62
CA ARG A 64 -1.41 -7.28 -14.72
C ARG A 64 -2.68 -7.88 -14.12
N TYR A 65 -3.20 -7.30 -13.05
CA TYR A 65 -4.26 -7.89 -12.22
C TYR A 65 -5.44 -6.95 -11.97
N GLY A 66 -5.41 -5.71 -12.47
CA GLY A 66 -6.47 -4.72 -12.27
C GLY A 66 -6.53 -4.10 -10.88
N ILE A 67 -5.67 -4.53 -9.95
CA ILE A 67 -5.56 -4.00 -8.59
C ILE A 67 -4.08 -3.72 -8.23
N PRO A 68 -3.79 -2.70 -7.42
CA PRO A 68 -2.41 -2.41 -7.01
C PRO A 68 -1.86 -3.44 -6.02
N PHE A 69 -0.52 -3.57 -5.97
CA PHE A 69 0.16 -4.55 -5.11
C PHE A 69 -0.24 -4.41 -3.64
N SER A 70 -0.38 -3.20 -3.12
CA SER A 70 -0.78 -2.93 -1.74
C SER A 70 -2.16 -3.47 -1.40
N GLU A 71 -3.12 -3.42 -2.33
CA GLU A 71 -4.44 -4.03 -2.17
C GLU A 71 -4.39 -5.55 -2.33
N TRP A 72 -3.59 -6.06 -3.27
CA TRP A 72 -3.34 -7.49 -3.42
C TRP A 72 -2.67 -8.09 -2.16
N GLU A 73 -1.69 -7.40 -1.56
CA GLU A 73 -0.99 -7.84 -0.35
C GLU A 73 -1.92 -7.85 0.87
N LYS A 74 -2.85 -6.89 0.97
CA LYS A 74 -3.90 -6.91 1.99
C LYS A 74 -4.79 -8.14 1.85
N GLN A 75 -5.14 -8.53 0.62
CA GLN A 75 -5.95 -9.74 0.40
C GLN A 75 -5.26 -11.01 0.89
N GLY A 76 -3.93 -11.11 0.74
CA GLY A 76 -3.14 -12.23 1.27
C GLY A 76 -2.81 -12.19 2.77
N ARG A 77 -3.13 -11.08 3.47
CA ARG A 77 -2.93 -10.92 4.92
C ARG A 77 -4.22 -10.83 5.73
N MET A 78 -5.39 -10.87 5.10
CA MET A 78 -6.67 -10.84 5.83
C MET A 78 -6.78 -12.09 6.71
N SER A 79 -7.04 -11.87 7.99
CA SER A 79 -7.45 -12.97 8.88
C SER A 79 -8.76 -13.58 8.38
N GLN A 80 -9.01 -14.86 8.70
CA GLN A 80 -10.26 -15.53 8.35
C GLN A 80 -11.51 -14.70 8.74
N ALA A 81 -11.47 -14.03 9.89
CA ALA A 81 -12.56 -13.18 10.36
C ALA A 81 -12.78 -11.91 9.51
N GLU A 82 -11.72 -11.35 8.93
CA GLU A 82 -11.82 -10.18 8.04
C GLU A 82 -12.33 -10.58 6.65
N LEU A 83 -11.89 -11.74 6.15
CA LEU A 83 -12.44 -12.34 4.93
C LEU A 83 -13.94 -12.58 5.08
N GLU A 84 -14.38 -13.20 6.19
CA GLU A 84 -15.79 -13.46 6.49
C GLU A 84 -16.60 -12.16 6.65
N SER A 85 -16.05 -11.14 7.31
CA SER A 85 -16.73 -9.84 7.47
C SER A 85 -16.91 -9.12 6.13
N ARG A 86 -15.90 -9.16 5.25
CA ARG A 86 -15.95 -8.57 3.92
C ARG A 86 -16.89 -9.34 3.00
N GLN A 87 -16.84 -10.67 3.04
CA GLN A 87 -17.76 -11.57 2.31
C GLN A 87 -19.21 -11.23 2.65
N ARG A 88 -19.57 -11.19 3.95
CA ARG A 88 -20.94 -10.87 4.38
C ARG A 88 -21.41 -9.49 3.91
N LYS A 89 -20.53 -8.49 3.90
CA LYS A 89 -20.86 -7.14 3.38
C LYS A 89 -21.09 -7.16 1.86
N ALA A 90 -20.23 -7.83 1.12
CA ALA A 90 -20.32 -7.90 -0.35
C ALA A 90 -21.58 -8.66 -0.79
N ILE A 91 -21.90 -9.79 -0.11
CA ILE A 91 -23.16 -10.52 -0.29
C ILE A 91 -24.36 -9.61 0.00
N ARG A 92 -24.38 -8.94 1.15
CA ARG A 92 -25.48 -8.01 1.49
C ARG A 92 -25.65 -6.87 0.48
N ASN A 93 -24.58 -6.43 -0.16
CA ASN A 93 -24.60 -5.38 -1.18
C ASN A 93 -24.96 -5.89 -2.59
N GLY A 94 -25.03 -7.21 -2.79
CA GLY A 94 -25.31 -7.83 -4.09
C GLY A 94 -24.15 -7.77 -5.08
N GLU A 95 -22.90 -7.70 -4.59
CA GLU A 95 -21.71 -7.69 -5.45
C GLU A 95 -21.53 -9.03 -6.19
N GLU A 96 -21.06 -9.01 -7.44
CA GLU A 96 -20.96 -10.24 -8.25
C GLU A 96 -20.14 -11.33 -7.55
N ILE A 97 -20.57 -12.60 -7.64
CA ILE A 97 -19.90 -13.76 -7.00
C ILE A 97 -18.41 -13.82 -7.35
N SER A 98 -18.05 -13.50 -8.59
CA SER A 98 -16.67 -13.45 -9.09
C SER A 98 -15.79 -12.37 -8.45
N SER A 99 -16.41 -11.38 -7.78
CA SER A 99 -15.75 -10.27 -7.10
C SER A 99 -15.61 -10.48 -5.59
N LEU A 100 -16.14 -11.59 -5.07
CA LEU A 100 -16.12 -11.90 -3.64
C LEU A 100 -14.72 -12.31 -3.17
N PRO A 101 -14.36 -11.95 -1.91
CA PRO A 101 -13.04 -12.25 -1.35
C PRO A 101 -12.83 -13.73 -1.00
N MET A 102 -13.89 -14.53 -0.90
CA MET A 102 -13.83 -15.98 -0.73
C MET A 102 -14.77 -16.69 -1.69
N ASP A 103 -14.36 -17.88 -2.13
CA ASP A 103 -15.22 -18.79 -2.89
C ASP A 103 -16.47 -19.13 -2.07
N ILE A 104 -17.63 -19.03 -2.70
CA ILE A 104 -18.94 -19.40 -2.17
C ILE A 104 -19.71 -20.14 -3.27
N ASP A 105 -20.51 -21.13 -2.89
CA ASP A 105 -21.41 -21.79 -3.83
C ASP A 105 -22.42 -20.75 -4.37
N PRO A 106 -22.65 -20.68 -5.70
CA PRO A 106 -23.67 -19.81 -6.25
C PRO A 106 -25.05 -19.96 -5.59
N ASP A 107 -25.45 -21.18 -5.24
CA ASP A 107 -26.76 -21.42 -4.60
C ASP A 107 -26.81 -20.78 -3.20
N ASP A 108 -25.76 -20.98 -2.39
CA ASP A 108 -25.62 -20.36 -1.05
C ASP A 108 -25.54 -18.83 -1.10
N TYR A 109 -24.97 -18.27 -2.16
CA TYR A 109 -24.89 -16.84 -2.38
C TYR A 109 -26.28 -16.24 -2.61
N TYR A 110 -27.05 -16.78 -3.55
CA TYR A 110 -28.36 -16.22 -3.90
C TYR A 110 -29.39 -16.37 -2.77
N ASP A 111 -29.27 -17.41 -1.94
CA ASP A 111 -30.09 -17.57 -0.73
C ASP A 111 -29.81 -16.47 0.31
N GLN A 112 -28.57 -16.02 0.42
CA GLN A 112 -28.16 -14.96 1.36
C GLN A 112 -28.44 -13.54 0.86
N VAL A 113 -28.47 -13.32 -0.46
CA VAL A 113 -28.87 -12.04 -1.08
C VAL A 113 -30.39 -11.86 -1.09
N GLY A 114 -31.13 -12.97 -1.18
CA GLY A 114 -32.59 -12.99 -1.32
C GLY A 114 -33.40 -12.93 -0.01
N SER A 115 -32.75 -13.03 1.17
CA SER A 115 -33.37 -12.90 2.50
C SER A 115 -33.28 -11.48 3.07
#